data_AF-A0A2N6SVG9-F1
#
_entry.id   AF-A0A2N6SVG9-F1
#
_cell.length_a   1.000
_cell.length_b   1.000
_cell.length_c   1.000
_cell.angle_alpha   90.00
_cell.angle_beta   90.00
_cell.angle_gamma   90.00
#
_symmetry.space_group_name_H-M   'P 1'
#
loop_
_entity.id
_entity.type
_entity.pdbx_description
1 polymer ?
#
loop_
_entity_poly.entity_id
_entity_poly.type
_entity_poly.pdbx_seq_one_letter_code
_entity_poly.pdbx_strand_id
1 'polypeptide(L)'
;MARPSKYDTATQERAVRMYFERLEGGDISKAAARREIGELLGVKESTLRNWIRKQEMQEQAPQPGSLSYEQLQAAYEEQAKEVAKLRRANEILKTAWAVSRIVDSPR
;
A
#
# COMPACT_ATOMS: atom_id res chain seq x y z
N MET A 1 -16.56 7.98 -0.54
CA MET A 1 -17.07 6.60 -0.39
C MET A 1 -16.78 5.84 -1.67
N ALA A 2 -16.16 4.66 -1.58
CA ALA A 2 -15.86 3.85 -2.76
C ALA A 2 -17.18 3.39 -3.41
N ARG A 3 -17.28 3.51 -4.74
CA ARG A 3 -18.44 3.03 -5.51
C ARG A 3 -18.62 1.52 -5.26
N PRO A 4 -19.84 1.03 -4.98
CA PRO A 4 -20.07 -0.40 -4.79
C PRO A 4 -19.55 -1.15 -6.02
N SER A 5 -18.65 -2.10 -5.80
CA SER A 5 -18.13 -2.97 -6.85
C SER A 5 -19.30 -3.73 -7.46
N LYS A 6 -19.29 -3.92 -8.78
CA LYS A 6 -20.27 -4.75 -9.50
C LYS A 6 -20.21 -6.22 -9.06
N TYR A 7 -19.08 -6.64 -8.48
CA TYR A 7 -18.82 -7.99 -8.02
C TYR A 7 -18.81 -8.03 -6.49
N ASP A 8 -19.48 -9.02 -5.93
CA ASP A 8 -19.44 -9.36 -4.51
C ASP A 8 -18.05 -9.87 -4.09
N THR A 9 -17.77 -9.80 -2.79
CA THR A 9 -16.48 -10.19 -2.22
C THR A 9 -16.18 -11.68 -2.41
N ALA A 10 -17.21 -12.54 -2.31
CA ALA A 10 -17.03 -13.98 -2.48
C ALA A 10 -16.60 -14.33 -3.92
N THR A 11 -17.18 -13.67 -4.92
CA THR A 11 -16.73 -13.81 -6.32
C THR A 11 -15.29 -13.35 -6.51
N GLN A 12 -14.90 -12.22 -5.90
CA GLN A 12 -13.53 -11.73 -5.97
C GLN A 12 -12.54 -12.73 -5.36
N GLU A 13 -12.80 -13.21 -4.15
CA GLU A 13 -11.94 -14.18 -3.45
C GLU A 13 -11.82 -15.49 -4.22
N ARG A 14 -12.95 -16.00 -4.73
CA ARG A 14 -12.98 -17.20 -5.58
C ARG A 14 -12.12 -17.01 -6.83
N ALA A 15 -12.25 -15.88 -7.52
CA ALA A 15 -11.50 -15.62 -8.76
C ALA A 15 -9.99 -15.56 -8.51
N VAL A 16 -9.58 -14.92 -7.40
CA VAL A 16 -8.17 -14.84 -7.01
C VAL A 16 -7.63 -16.22 -6.63
N ARG A 17 -8.39 -17.01 -5.89
CA ARG A 17 -8.02 -18.39 -5.53
C ARG A 17 -7.83 -19.27 -6.76
N MET A 18 -8.79 -19.27 -7.68
CA MET A 18 -8.71 -20.05 -8.93
C MET A 18 -7.50 -19.65 -9.78
N TYR A 19 -7.13 -18.36 -9.77
CA TYR A 19 -5.93 -17.89 -10.45
C TYR A 19 -4.63 -18.46 -9.84
N PHE A 20 -4.50 -18.48 -8.51
CA PHE A 20 -3.33 -19.04 -7.85
C PHE A 20 -3.25 -20.56 -8.01
N GLU A 21 -4.38 -21.27 -7.85
CA GLU A 21 -4.46 -22.72 -8.12
C GLU A 21 -4.05 -23.04 -9.57
N ARG A 22 -4.48 -22.22 -10.54
CA ARG A 22 -4.07 -22.38 -11.94
C ARG A 22 -2.58 -22.12 -12.16
N LEU A 23 -1.97 -21.21 -11.39
CA LEU A 23 -0.53 -20.92 -11.46
C LEU A 23 0.34 -21.99 -10.81
N GLU A 24 -0.14 -22.65 -9.76
CA GLU A 24 0.58 -23.74 -9.08
C GLU A 24 0.90 -24.91 -10.02
N GLY A 25 0.11 -25.09 -11.08
CA GLY A 25 0.39 -26.06 -12.15
C GLY A 25 1.70 -25.83 -12.91
N GLY A 26 2.26 -24.61 -12.87
CA GLY A 26 3.58 -24.28 -13.42
C GLY A 26 3.72 -24.34 -14.95
N ASP A 27 2.66 -24.70 -15.66
CA ASP A 27 2.60 -24.89 -17.12
C ASP A 27 2.11 -23.62 -17.86
N ILE A 28 1.67 -22.60 -17.14
CA ILE A 28 1.02 -21.40 -17.71
C ILE A 28 1.66 -20.10 -17.25
N SER A 29 1.69 -19.11 -18.14
CA SER A 29 2.10 -17.75 -17.78
C SER A 29 1.02 -17.03 -16.95
N LYS A 30 1.43 -16.07 -16.10
CA LYS A 30 0.52 -15.19 -15.34
C LYS A 30 -0.51 -14.46 -16.22
N ALA A 31 -0.15 -14.12 -17.47
CA ALA A 31 -1.08 -13.47 -18.39
C ALA A 31 -2.13 -14.45 -18.92
N ALA A 32 -1.71 -15.65 -19.32
CA ALA A 32 -2.61 -16.68 -19.81
C ALA A 32 -3.56 -17.19 -18.71
N ALA A 33 -3.08 -17.39 -17.48
CA ALA A 33 -3.93 -17.74 -16.34
C ALA A 33 -5.00 -16.67 -16.03
N ARG A 34 -4.65 -15.38 -16.08
CA ARG A 34 -5.64 -14.30 -15.90
C ARG A 34 -6.69 -14.27 -17.00
N ARG A 35 -6.29 -14.56 -18.24
CA ARG A 35 -7.21 -14.63 -19.38
C ARG A 35 -8.17 -15.81 -19.25
N GLU A 36 -7.66 -17.01 -18.98
CA GLU A 36 -8.45 -18.24 -18.82
C GLU A 36 -9.50 -18.10 -17.70
N ILE A 37 -9.07 -17.65 -16.51
CA ILE A 37 -9.98 -17.47 -15.36
C ILE A 37 -10.94 -16.30 -15.58
N GLY A 38 -10.49 -15.22 -16.25
CA GLY A 38 -11.34 -14.10 -16.60
C GLY A 38 -12.47 -14.50 -17.56
N GLU A 39 -12.15 -15.27 -18.60
CA GLU A 39 -13.13 -15.83 -19.54
C GLU A 39 -14.10 -16.78 -18.84
N LEU A 40 -13.61 -17.67 -17.97
CA LEU A 40 -14.43 -18.64 -17.23
C LEU A 40 -15.46 -17.97 -16.30
N LEU A 41 -15.09 -16.87 -15.65
CA LEU A 41 -15.94 -16.16 -14.69
C LEU A 41 -16.68 -14.96 -15.29
N GLY A 42 -16.48 -14.66 -16.57
CA GLY A 42 -17.03 -13.46 -17.21
C GLY A 42 -16.49 -12.15 -16.61
N VAL A 43 -15.27 -12.18 -16.08
CA VAL A 43 -14.59 -11.04 -15.45
C VAL A 43 -13.50 -10.52 -16.38
N LYS A 44 -13.45 -9.20 -16.58
CA LYS A 44 -12.38 -8.59 -17.38
C LYS A 44 -11.01 -8.88 -16.77
N GLU A 45 -10.03 -9.23 -17.60
CA GLU A 45 -8.66 -9.53 -17.16
C GLU A 45 -8.04 -8.37 -16.34
N SER A 46 -8.34 -7.12 -16.71
CA SER A 46 -7.88 -5.94 -16.00
C SER A 46 -8.44 -5.84 -14.57
N THR A 47 -9.69 -6.27 -14.37
CA THR A 47 -10.34 -6.34 -13.04
C THR A 47 -9.70 -7.44 -12.20
N LEU A 48 -9.53 -8.63 -12.77
CA LEU A 48 -8.90 -9.75 -12.08
C LEU A 48 -7.46 -9.42 -11.66
N ARG A 49 -6.69 -8.77 -12.53
CA ARG A 49 -5.34 -8.26 -12.22
C ARG A 49 -5.33 -7.33 -11.01
N ASN A 50 -6.32 -6.43 -10.90
CA ASN A 50 -6.39 -5.50 -9.77
C ASN A 50 -6.67 -6.23 -8.46
N TRP A 51 -7.52 -7.25 -8.48
CA TRP A 51 -7.80 -8.08 -7.31
C TRP A 51 -6.58 -8.88 -6.86
N ILE A 52 -5.86 -9.49 -7.80
CA ILE A 52 -4.61 -10.22 -7.52
C ILE A 52 -3.57 -9.28 -6.90
N ARG A 53 -3.33 -8.11 -7.48
CA ARG A 53 -2.39 -7.13 -6.92
C ARG A 53 -2.75 -6.69 -5.51
N LYS A 54 -4.05 -6.52 -5.23
CA LYS A 54 -4.52 -6.17 -3.89
C LYS A 54 -4.24 -7.30 -2.89
N GLN A 55 -4.44 -8.55 -3.31
CA GLN A 55 -4.13 -9.73 -2.51
C GLN A 55 -2.62 -9.85 -2.24
N GLU A 56 -1.79 -9.75 -3.28
CA GLU A 56 -0.32 -9.80 -3.16
C GLU A 56 0.20 -8.71 -2.20
N MET A 57 -0.38 -7.50 -2.27
CA MET A 57 -0.04 -6.40 -1.35
C MET A 57 -0.49 -6.68 0.09
N GLN A 58 -1.64 -7.33 0.28
CA GLN A 58 -2.14 -7.71 1.61
C GLN A 58 -1.32 -8.84 2.23
N GLU A 59 -0.82 -9.77 1.42
CA GLU A 59 0.08 -10.85 1.87
C GLU A 59 1.48 -10.32 2.23
N GLN A 60 1.96 -9.31 1.51
CA GLN A 60 3.22 -8.62 1.82
C GLN A 60 3.09 -7.62 2.99
N ALA A 61 1.89 -7.15 3.27
CA ALA A 61 1.66 -6.31 4.43
C ALA A 61 1.89 -7.14 5.71
N PRO A 62 2.55 -6.59 6.74
CA PRO A 62 2.57 -7.24 8.05
C PRO A 62 1.12 -7.48 8.47
N GLN A 63 0.79 -8.75 8.77
CA GLN A 63 -0.56 -9.09 9.21
C GLN A 63 -0.91 -8.20 10.42
N PRO A 64 -2.13 -7.66 10.50
CA PRO A 64 -2.51 -6.88 11.66
C PRO A 64 -2.36 -7.73 12.93
N GLY A 65 -1.37 -7.39 13.77
CA GLY A 65 -0.98 -8.18 14.95
C GLY A 65 0.27 -9.07 14.79
N SER A 66 0.94 -9.09 13.63
CA SER A 66 2.20 -9.85 13.44
C SER A 66 3.42 -9.18 14.06
N LEU A 67 3.34 -7.89 14.38
CA LEU A 67 4.40 -7.18 15.06
C LEU A 67 4.20 -7.35 16.57
N SER A 68 5.20 -7.90 17.25
CA SER A 68 5.27 -7.89 18.71
C SER A 68 5.16 -6.44 19.21
N TYR A 69 4.61 -6.24 20.40
CA TYR A 69 4.58 -4.93 21.06
C TYR A 69 5.96 -4.25 21.05
N GLU A 70 7.03 -5.03 21.23
CA GLU A 70 8.41 -4.53 21.18
C GLU A 70 8.81 -4.00 19.79
N GLN A 71 8.38 -4.66 18.71
CA GLN A 71 8.67 -4.22 17.34
C GLN A 71 7.90 -2.95 16.99
N LEU A 72 6.66 -2.82 17.46
CA LEU A 72 5.87 -1.60 17.31
C LEU A 72 6.50 -0.45 18.09
N GLN A 73 6.95 -0.70 19.32
CA GLN A 73 7.59 0.30 20.15
C GLN A 73 8.91 0.80 19.54
N ALA A 74 9.74 -0.12 19.04
CA ALA A 74 10.99 0.24 18.36
C ALA A 74 10.74 1.11 17.11
N ALA A 75 9.76 0.74 16.28
CA ALA A 75 9.39 1.52 15.10
C ALA A 75 8.84 2.91 15.49
N TYR A 76 8.03 2.99 16.55
CA TYR A 76 7.50 4.26 17.06
C TYR A 76 8.61 5.17 17.57
N GLU A 77 9.58 4.64 18.31
CA GLU A 77 10.72 5.41 18.81
C GLU A 77 11.62 5.93 17.69
N GLU A 78 11.89 5.11 16.68
CA GLU A 78 12.63 5.54 15.49
C GLU A 78 11.90 6.68 14.77
N GLN A 79 10.59 6.51 14.55
CA GLN A 79 9.76 7.52 13.92
C GLN A 79 9.70 8.81 14.77
N ALA A 80 9.63 8.70 16.09
CA ALA A 80 9.62 9.86 16.99
C ALA A 80 10.95 10.63 16.92
N LYS A 81 12.09 9.94 16.80
CA LYS A 81 13.40 10.59 16.59
C LYS A 81 13.44 11.36 15.28
N GLU A 82 12.92 10.79 14.19
CA GLU A 82 12.86 11.49 12.90
C GLU A 82 11.93 12.71 12.95
N VAL A 83 10.75 12.59 13.58
CA VAL A 83 9.84 13.72 13.78
C VAL A 83 10.50 14.83 14.61
N ALA A 84 11.24 14.47 15.67
CA ALA A 84 11.96 15.46 16.49
C ALA A 84 13.05 16.19 15.70
N LYS A 85 13.83 15.47 14.89
CA LYS A 85 14.83 16.08 13.99
C LYS A 85 14.17 17.03 13.00
N LEU A 86 13.08 16.61 12.35
CA LEU A 86 12.34 17.43 11.39
C LEU A 86 11.77 18.70 12.04
N ARG A 87 11.23 18.59 13.25
CA ARG A 87 10.74 19.76 14.01
C ARG A 87 11.86 20.74 14.32
N ARG A 88 13.00 20.25 14.80
CA ARG A 88 14.17 21.09 15.08
C ARG A 88 14.70 21.78 13.82
N ALA A 89 14.79 21.06 12.70
CA ALA A 89 15.15 21.65 11.42
C ALA A 89 14.15 22.73 10.99
N ASN A 90 12.85 22.47 11.14
CA ASN A 90 11.81 23.43 10.82
C ASN A 90 11.89 24.69 11.69
N GLU A 91 12.19 24.55 12.98
CA GLU A 91 12.41 25.68 13.88
C GLU A 91 13.61 26.53 13.44
N ILE A 92 14.74 25.91 13.12
CA ILE A 92 15.92 26.63 12.61
C ILE A 92 15.59 27.38 11.31
N LEU A 93 14.87 26.76 10.39
CA LEU A 93 14.46 27.41 9.14
C LEU A 93 13.51 28.59 9.40
N LYS A 94 12.56 28.44 10.32
CA LYS A 94 11.65 29.52 10.71
C LYS A 94 12.37 30.68 11.37
N THR A 95 13.33 30.41 12.26
CA THR A 95 14.11 31.47 12.91
C THR A 95 15.01 32.19 11.91
N ALA A 96 15.69 31.45 11.03
CA ALA A 96 16.50 32.04 9.95
C ALA A 96 15.65 32.95 9.03
N TRP A 97 14.46 32.49 8.65
CA TRP A 97 13.53 33.29 7.86
C TRP A 97 13.03 34.54 8.59
N ALA A 98 12.73 34.42 9.90
CA ALA A 98 12.34 35.56 10.72
C ALA A 98 13.47 36.60 10.84
N VAL A 99 14.71 36.16 11.02
CA VAL A 99 15.88 37.03 11.06
C VAL A 99 16.10 37.72 9.71
N SER A 100 16.01 37.00 8.60
CA SER A 100 16.12 37.60 7.25
C SER A 100 15.10 38.72 7.03
N ARG A 101 13.84 38.49 7.42
CA ARG A 101 12.77 39.50 7.28
C ARG A 101 13.04 40.76 8.11
N ILE A 102 13.68 40.64 9.27
CA ILE A 102 14.06 41.80 10.10
C ILE A 102 15.16 42.61 9.40
N VAL A 103 16.12 41.94 8.77
CA VAL A 103 17.24 42.59 8.07
C VAL A 103 16.79 43.29 6.78
N ASP A 104 15.81 42.74 6.07
CA ASP A 104 15.28 43.29 4.81
C ASP A 104 14.26 44.43 4.99
N SER A 105 13.94 44.85 6.22
CA SER A 105 13.01 45.96 6.46
C SER A 105 13.74 47.33 6.34
N PRO A 106 13.38 48.21 5.38
CA PRO A 106 14.02 49.50 5.24
C PRO A 106 13.63 50.44 6.41
N ARG A 107 14.59 51.22 6.91
CA ARG A 107 14.39 52.27 7.93
C ARG A 107 13.54 53.42 7.41
#